data_AF-A0A1F6CBK2-F1
#
_entry.id   AF-A0A1F6CBK2-F1
#
_cell.length_a   1.000
_cell.length_b   1.000
_cell.length_c   1.000
_cell.angle_alpha   90.00
_cell.angle_beta   90.00
_cell.angle_gamma   90.00
#
_symmetry.space_group_name_H-M   'P 1'
#
loop_
_entity.id
_entity.type
_entity.pdbx_description
1 polymer ?
#
loop_
_entity_poly.entity_id
_entity_poly.type
_entity_poly.pdbx_seq_one_letter_code
_entity_poly.pdbx_strand_id
1 'polypeptide(L)'
;MPARRSRRLVIDASVAGTSGEKNERGQRCRDFLNAVREICHHVVMTSEIEAEWKRHSHLFARQWQRSMTARRKVRFVNLIVDDELRGKIGRTAARDRDREAMLKDVLLIEAARETDHTVISLDETARGLFGKAARSVGELRNIVWVNPEAVDERPISWLENGAKPEKGRRLGSGSG
;
A
#
# COMPACT_ATOMS: atom_id res chain seq x y z
N MET A 1 -22.93 17.16 -7.04
CA MET A 1 -21.55 16.73 -6.72
C MET A 1 -21.48 15.22 -6.92
N PRO A 2 -20.69 14.67 -7.86
CA PRO A 2 -20.55 13.23 -7.97
C PRO A 2 -19.98 12.70 -6.65
N ALA A 3 -20.60 11.67 -6.08
CA ALA A 3 -20.15 11.05 -4.83
C ALA A 3 -18.66 10.71 -4.94
N ARG A 4 -17.81 11.28 -4.09
CA ARG A 4 -16.39 10.92 -4.03
C ARG A 4 -16.32 9.42 -3.78
N ARG A 5 -15.89 8.64 -4.79
CA ARG A 5 -15.85 7.19 -4.71
C ARG A 5 -14.84 6.79 -3.64
N SER A 6 -15.33 6.21 -2.55
CA SER A 6 -14.47 5.58 -1.55
C SER A 6 -13.72 4.41 -2.19
N ARG A 7 -12.42 4.28 -1.87
CA ARG A 7 -11.50 3.29 -2.41
C ARG A 7 -11.00 2.41 -1.28
N ARG A 8 -10.53 1.21 -1.63
CA ARG A 8 -9.94 0.21 -0.74
C ARG A 8 -8.43 0.25 -0.92
N LEU A 9 -7.74 0.68 0.12
CA LEU A 9 -6.30 0.91 0.10
C LEU A 9 -5.62 -0.11 1.02
N VAL A 10 -4.64 -0.85 0.50
CA VAL A 10 -3.73 -1.64 1.34
C VAL A 10 -2.67 -0.68 1.86
N ILE A 11 -2.57 -0.51 3.18
CA ILE A 11 -1.60 0.39 3.80
C ILE A 11 -0.60 -0.46 4.58
N ASP A 12 0.65 -0.41 4.14
CA ASP A 12 1.77 -1.08 4.77
C ASP A 12 2.00 -0.56 6.20
N ALA A 13 2.42 -1.47 7.09
CA ALA A 13 2.79 -1.15 8.45
C ALA A 13 3.98 -0.17 8.55
N SER A 14 4.82 -0.06 7.51
CA SER A 14 5.86 0.97 7.44
C SER A 14 5.29 2.40 7.59
N VAL A 15 4.18 2.70 6.92
CA VAL A 15 3.47 3.99 7.03
C VAL A 15 2.94 4.20 8.44
N ALA A 16 2.35 3.15 9.03
CA ALA A 16 1.84 3.17 10.39
C ALA A 16 2.94 3.38 11.44
N GLY A 17 4.10 2.73 11.27
CA GLY A 17 5.27 2.89 12.12
C GLY A 17 5.83 4.31 12.03
N THR A 18 6.18 4.76 10.83
CA THR A 18 6.77 6.10 10.65
C THR A 18 5.84 7.23 11.09
N SER A 19 4.51 7.05 11.03
CA SER A 19 3.56 8.06 11.56
C SER A 19 3.76 8.42 13.04
N GLY A 20 4.46 7.59 13.82
CA GLY A 20 4.83 7.88 15.21
C GLY A 20 6.04 8.80 15.38
N GLU A 21 6.83 9.02 14.33
CA GLU A 21 8.07 9.79 14.39
C GLU A 21 7.80 11.29 14.53
N LYS A 22 8.59 11.98 15.37
CA LYS A 22 8.50 13.44 15.59
C LYS A 22 9.37 14.22 14.60
N ASN A 23 9.29 13.86 13.32
CA ASN A 23 9.99 14.52 12.22
C ASN A 23 9.02 14.76 11.06
N GLU A 24 9.51 15.35 9.97
CA GLU A 24 8.68 15.63 8.79
C GLU A 24 8.14 14.36 8.13
N ARG A 25 8.91 13.26 8.14
CA ARG A 25 8.50 11.97 7.57
C ARG A 25 7.27 11.44 8.29
N GLY A 26 7.32 11.40 9.62
CA GLY A 26 6.18 11.04 10.44
C GLY A 26 5.00 11.99 10.28
N GLN A 27 5.25 13.29 10.11
CA GLN A 27 4.19 14.26 9.82
C GLN A 27 3.47 13.94 8.50
N ARG A 28 4.21 13.71 7.41
CA ARG A 28 3.64 13.32 6.11
C ARG A 28 2.80 12.05 6.20
N CYS A 29 3.26 11.02 6.90
CA CYS A 29 2.50 9.80 7.13
C CYS A 29 1.22 10.04 7.95
N ARG A 30 1.28 10.88 9.00
CA ARG A 30 0.09 11.25 9.78
C ARG A 30 -0.94 12.00 8.95
N ASP A 31 -0.49 12.97 8.17
CA ASP A 31 -1.36 13.78 7.31
C ASP A 31 -2.03 12.92 6.23
N PHE A 32 -1.26 12.02 5.62
CA PHE A 32 -1.81 11.04 4.67
C PHE A 32 -2.87 10.14 5.32
N LEU A 33 -2.59 9.56 6.50
CA LEU A 33 -3.56 8.72 7.22
C LEU A 33 -4.81 9.52 7.61
N ASN A 34 -4.67 10.75 8.08
CA ASN A 34 -5.81 11.62 8.39
C ASN A 34 -6.63 11.92 7.13
N ALA A 35 -5.99 12.22 5.99
CA ALA A 35 -6.68 12.43 4.71
C ALA A 35 -7.47 11.18 4.28
N VAL A 36 -6.89 9.97 4.36
CA VAL A 36 -7.61 8.70 4.09
C VAL A 36 -8.89 8.59 4.93
N ARG A 37 -8.79 8.92 6.22
CA ARG A 37 -9.91 8.87 7.17
C ARG A 37 -10.98 9.91 6.84
N GLU A 38 -10.58 11.14 6.57
CA GLU A 38 -11.47 12.28 6.33
C GLU A 38 -12.21 12.16 4.98
N ILE A 39 -11.49 11.74 3.93
CA ILE A 39 -12.07 11.44 2.61
C ILE A 39 -12.93 10.17 2.65
N CYS A 40 -12.90 9.42 3.76
CA CYS A 40 -13.70 8.24 4.01
C CYS A 40 -13.37 7.05 3.09
N HIS A 41 -12.10 6.90 2.71
CA HIS A 41 -11.57 5.68 2.10
C HIS A 41 -11.57 4.51 3.10
N HIS A 42 -11.41 3.29 2.61
CA HIS A 42 -11.31 2.09 3.42
C HIS A 42 -9.87 1.60 3.44
N VAL A 43 -9.43 1.11 4.60
CA VAL A 43 -8.18 0.36 4.72
C VAL A 43 -8.47 -1.13 4.59
N VAL A 44 -7.66 -1.82 3.81
CA VAL A 44 -7.71 -3.26 3.61
C VAL A 44 -6.76 -3.92 4.62
N MET A 45 -7.25 -4.94 5.30
CA MET A 45 -6.49 -5.70 6.29
C MET A 45 -6.61 -7.19 6.01
N THR A 46 -5.51 -7.92 6.21
CA THR A 46 -5.50 -9.37 6.39
C THR A 46 -5.11 -9.67 7.83
N SER A 47 -5.17 -10.93 8.26
CA SER A 47 -4.65 -11.34 9.58
C SER A 47 -3.19 -10.91 9.77
N GLU A 48 -2.37 -11.08 8.76
CA GLU A 48 -0.93 -10.82 8.78
C GLU A 48 -0.63 -9.32 8.73
N ILE A 49 -1.30 -8.55 7.85
CA ILE A 49 -1.15 -7.07 7.81
C ILE A 49 -1.59 -6.47 9.15
N GLU A 50 -2.71 -6.93 9.72
CA GLU A 50 -3.16 -6.45 11.02
C GLU A 50 -2.17 -6.79 12.14
N ALA A 51 -1.61 -8.01 12.13
CA ALA A 51 -0.59 -8.43 13.09
C ALA A 51 0.67 -7.56 12.97
N GLU A 52 1.10 -7.26 11.74
CA GLU A 52 2.26 -6.40 11.51
C GLU A 52 2.00 -4.96 11.98
N TRP A 53 0.82 -4.42 11.71
CA TRP A 53 0.37 -3.15 12.28
C TRP A 53 0.42 -3.19 13.80
N LYS A 54 -0.10 -4.24 14.45
CA LYS A 54 -0.07 -4.36 15.92
C LYS A 54 1.35 -4.38 16.49
N ARG A 55 2.30 -4.99 15.77
CA ARG A 55 3.71 -5.05 16.17
C ARG A 55 4.44 -3.71 16.04
N HIS A 56 4.19 -2.99 14.94
CA HIS A 56 5.00 -1.83 14.56
C HIS A 56 4.32 -0.47 14.74
N SER A 57 3.02 -0.44 15.07
CA SER A 57 2.28 0.81 15.23
C SER A 57 2.56 1.52 16.54
N HIS A 58 2.81 2.82 16.46
CA HIS A 58 2.83 3.70 17.63
C HIS A 58 1.40 4.06 18.10
N LEU A 59 1.30 4.86 19.16
CA LEU A 59 0.02 5.28 19.73
C LEU A 59 -0.90 5.94 18.69
N PHE A 60 -0.35 6.82 17.84
CA PHE A 60 -1.11 7.48 16.78
C PHE A 60 -1.78 6.48 15.83
N ALA A 61 -1.00 5.58 15.23
CA ALA A 61 -1.53 4.62 14.26
C ALA A 61 -2.56 3.66 14.88
N ARG A 62 -2.38 3.27 16.15
CA ARG A 62 -3.39 2.48 16.89
C ARG A 62 -4.69 3.25 17.10
N GLN A 63 -4.62 4.53 17.49
CA GLN A 63 -5.80 5.37 17.62
C GLN A 63 -6.48 5.58 16.26
N TRP A 64 -5.70 5.81 15.20
CA TRP A 64 -6.21 5.95 13.85
C TRP A 64 -6.95 4.68 13.40
N GLN A 65 -6.35 3.51 13.57
CA GLN A 65 -6.94 2.21 13.21
C GLN A 65 -8.25 1.97 13.98
N ARG A 66 -8.27 2.18 15.30
CA ARG A 66 -9.50 2.11 16.11
C ARG A 66 -10.58 3.03 15.56
N SER A 67 -10.20 4.24 15.15
CA SER A 67 -11.12 5.21 14.57
C SER A 67 -11.67 4.76 13.20
N MET A 68 -10.89 4.03 12.40
CA MET A 68 -11.34 3.44 11.14
C MET A 68 -12.30 2.27 11.39
N THR A 69 -12.00 1.42 12.38
CA THR A 69 -12.89 0.33 12.80
C THR A 69 -14.23 0.86 13.28
N ALA A 70 -14.24 1.86 14.16
CA ALA A 70 -15.46 2.49 14.67
C ALA A 70 -16.33 3.09 13.54
N ARG A 71 -15.68 3.64 12.50
CA ARG A 71 -16.35 4.18 11.30
C ARG A 71 -16.76 3.11 10.28
N ARG A 72 -16.52 1.81 10.56
CA ARG A 72 -16.72 0.69 9.63
C ARG A 72 -15.93 0.86 8.31
N LYS A 73 -14.73 1.44 8.40
CA LYS A 73 -13.81 1.72 7.29
C LYS A 73 -12.65 0.73 7.17
N VAL A 74 -12.69 -0.37 7.92
CA VAL A 74 -11.77 -1.50 7.75
C VAL A 74 -12.45 -2.58 6.91
N ARG A 75 -11.75 -3.09 5.90
CA ARG A 75 -12.18 -4.23 5.08
C ARG A 75 -11.21 -5.38 5.30
N PHE A 76 -11.69 -6.42 5.98
CA PHE A 76 -10.93 -7.65 6.12
C PHE A 76 -11.07 -8.49 4.86
N VAL A 77 -9.94 -8.95 4.34
CA VAL A 77 -9.83 -9.86 3.20
C VAL A 77 -9.13 -11.11 3.70
N ASN A 78 -9.71 -12.27 3.42
CA ASN A 78 -9.06 -13.55 3.65
C ASN A 78 -8.27 -13.91 2.39
N LEU A 79 -6.95 -13.90 2.48
CA LEU A 79 -6.10 -14.22 1.34
C LEU A 79 -5.89 -15.72 1.23
N ILE A 80 -6.02 -16.21 0.01
CA ILE A 80 -5.50 -17.52 -0.38
C ILE A 80 -4.10 -17.27 -0.92
N VAL A 81 -3.13 -17.99 -0.39
CA VAL A 81 -1.73 -17.92 -0.86
C VAL A 81 -1.69 -18.28 -2.34
N ASP A 82 -1.14 -17.37 -3.16
CA ASP A 82 -0.97 -17.57 -4.60
C ASP A 82 0.48 -18.01 -4.88
N ASP A 83 0.76 -19.30 -4.70
CA ASP A 83 2.10 -19.87 -4.88
C ASP A 83 2.61 -19.68 -6.32
N GLU A 84 1.71 -19.66 -7.31
CA GLU A 84 2.07 -19.41 -8.70
C GLU A 84 2.58 -17.98 -8.88
N LEU A 85 1.84 -16.98 -8.37
CA LEU A 85 2.26 -15.59 -8.37
C LEU A 85 3.58 -15.40 -7.63
N ARG A 86 3.69 -15.93 -6.40
CA ARG A 86 4.91 -15.85 -5.58
C ARG A 86 6.09 -16.47 -6.32
N GLY A 87 5.88 -17.60 -7.00
CA GLY A 87 6.87 -18.26 -7.84
C GLY A 87 7.28 -17.41 -9.05
N LYS A 88 6.32 -16.81 -9.77
CA LYS A 88 6.59 -15.88 -10.88
C LYS A 88 7.42 -14.69 -10.42
N ILE A 89 7.01 -14.04 -9.33
CA ILE A 89 7.70 -12.91 -8.71
C ILE A 89 9.12 -13.31 -8.31
N GLY A 90 9.27 -14.41 -7.58
CA GLY A 90 10.57 -14.87 -7.10
C GLY A 90 11.56 -15.17 -8.23
N ARG A 91 11.09 -15.67 -9.38
CA ARG A 91 11.93 -15.90 -10.57
C ARG A 91 12.39 -14.62 -11.27
N THR A 92 11.77 -13.46 -11.00
CA THR A 92 12.21 -12.18 -11.57
C THR A 92 13.36 -11.53 -10.80
N ALA A 93 13.61 -11.97 -9.57
CA ALA A 93 14.66 -11.42 -8.74
C ALA A 93 16.05 -11.81 -9.27
N ALA A 94 16.94 -10.83 -9.40
CA ALA A 94 18.31 -11.06 -9.87
C ALA A 94 19.22 -11.64 -8.77
N ARG A 95 18.85 -11.46 -7.49
CA ARG A 95 19.61 -11.84 -6.30
C ARG A 95 18.67 -12.35 -5.23
N ASP A 96 19.15 -13.23 -4.35
CA ASP A 96 18.34 -13.79 -3.26
C ASP A 96 17.80 -12.71 -2.31
N ARG A 97 18.61 -11.70 -1.98
CA ARG A 97 18.14 -10.56 -1.17
C ARG A 97 16.96 -9.80 -1.81
N ASP A 98 16.95 -9.69 -3.14
CA ASP A 98 15.90 -8.99 -3.88
C ASP A 98 14.63 -9.87 -3.87
N ARG A 99 14.81 -11.20 -3.99
CA ARG A 99 13.74 -12.19 -3.85
C ARG A 99 13.11 -12.13 -2.46
N GLU A 100 13.92 -12.11 -1.40
CA GLU A 100 13.45 -12.02 -0.02
C GLU A 100 12.67 -10.73 0.23
N ALA A 101 13.18 -9.58 -0.24
CA ALA A 101 12.48 -8.31 -0.14
C ALA A 101 11.10 -8.36 -0.82
N MET A 102 11.03 -8.87 -2.06
CA MET A 102 9.76 -9.02 -2.76
C MET A 102 8.81 -10.02 -2.09
N LEU A 103 9.31 -11.16 -1.60
CA LEU A 103 8.46 -12.17 -0.96
C LEU A 103 7.96 -11.74 0.42
N LYS A 104 8.68 -10.84 1.10
CA LYS A 104 8.20 -10.21 2.33
C LYS A 104 6.97 -9.35 2.07
N ASP A 105 7.00 -8.55 0.99
CA ASP A 105 5.95 -7.59 0.68
C ASP A 105 4.89 -8.12 -0.31
N VAL A 106 5.02 -9.37 -0.78
CA VAL A 106 4.08 -9.98 -1.75
C VAL A 106 2.65 -10.04 -1.22
N LEU A 107 2.50 -10.15 0.10
CA LEU A 107 1.19 -10.13 0.76
C LEU A 107 0.44 -8.81 0.49
N LEU A 108 1.15 -7.68 0.41
CA LEU A 108 0.54 -6.38 0.09
C LEU A 108 -0.01 -6.37 -1.34
N ILE A 109 0.70 -7.01 -2.26
CA ILE A 109 0.27 -7.19 -3.65
C ILE A 109 -0.97 -8.09 -3.72
N GLU A 110 -0.94 -9.24 -3.04
CA GLU A 110 -2.08 -10.17 -2.97
C GLU A 110 -3.33 -9.45 -2.42
N ALA A 111 -3.20 -8.74 -1.30
CA ALA A 111 -4.29 -7.92 -0.72
C ALA A 111 -4.81 -6.84 -1.68
N ALA A 112 -3.93 -6.23 -2.46
CA ALA A 112 -4.31 -5.18 -3.40
C ALA A 112 -5.06 -5.75 -4.60
N ARG A 113 -4.69 -6.94 -5.09
CA ARG A 113 -5.36 -7.63 -6.21
C ARG A 113 -6.81 -8.00 -5.89
N GLU A 114 -7.08 -8.39 -4.64
CA GLU A 114 -8.44 -8.69 -4.17
C GLU A 114 -9.33 -7.45 -4.01
N THR A 115 -8.78 -6.26 -4.22
CA THR A 115 -9.48 -4.99 -3.99
C THR A 115 -9.24 -4.00 -5.13
N ASP A 116 -8.92 -2.74 -4.80
CA ASP A 116 -8.82 -1.67 -5.79
C ASP A 116 -7.38 -1.50 -6.33
N HIS A 117 -6.55 -2.55 -6.24
CA HIS A 117 -5.19 -2.62 -6.80
C HIS A 117 -4.28 -1.49 -6.31
N THR A 118 -4.38 -1.11 -5.05
CA THR A 118 -3.64 0.04 -4.52
C THR A 118 -2.90 -0.30 -3.23
N VAL A 119 -1.58 -0.11 -3.26
CA VAL A 119 -0.67 -0.27 -2.12
C VAL A 119 -0.12 1.11 -1.73
N ILE A 120 -0.16 1.41 -0.44
CA ILE A 120 0.48 2.56 0.17
C ILE A 120 1.64 2.04 1.02
N SER A 121 2.88 2.36 0.66
CA SER A 121 4.08 1.90 1.36
C SER A 121 5.23 2.89 1.20
N LEU A 122 6.12 2.91 2.19
CA LEU A 122 7.36 3.70 2.18
C LEU A 122 8.51 2.99 1.45
N ASP A 123 8.36 1.70 1.09
CA ASP A 123 9.43 0.90 0.52
C ASP A 123 9.58 1.13 -0.99
N GLU A 124 10.41 2.12 -1.35
CA GLU A 124 10.79 2.38 -2.75
C GLU A 124 11.66 1.27 -3.37
N THR A 125 12.34 0.46 -2.53
CA THR A 125 13.12 -0.68 -3.03
C THR A 125 12.15 -1.76 -3.53
N ALA A 126 11.15 -2.12 -2.72
CA ALA A 126 10.08 -3.04 -3.09
C ALA A 126 9.33 -2.52 -4.33
N ARG A 127 8.95 -1.23 -4.35
CA ARG A 127 8.32 -0.60 -5.53
C ARG A 127 9.17 -0.78 -6.79
N GLY A 128 10.47 -0.53 -6.71
CA GLY A 128 11.39 -0.68 -7.84
C GLY A 128 11.55 -2.14 -8.30
N LEU A 129 11.63 -3.08 -7.37
CA LEU A 129 11.71 -4.51 -7.66
C LEU A 129 10.42 -5.04 -8.30
N PHE A 130 9.26 -4.76 -7.71
CA PHE A 130 7.98 -5.15 -8.30
C PHE A 130 7.69 -4.44 -9.63
N GLY A 131 8.13 -3.18 -9.79
CA GLY A 131 8.05 -2.45 -11.06
C GLY A 131 8.85 -3.15 -12.17
N LYS A 132 10.06 -3.62 -11.87
CA LYS A 132 10.85 -4.43 -12.83
C LYS A 132 10.15 -5.76 -13.13
N ALA A 133 9.61 -6.42 -12.11
CA ALA A 133 8.90 -7.69 -12.24
C ALA A 133 7.61 -7.55 -13.07
N ALA A 134 6.93 -6.41 -13.02
CA ALA A 134 5.71 -6.13 -13.78
C ALA A 134 5.90 -6.20 -15.31
N ARG A 135 7.14 -6.14 -15.80
CA ARG A 135 7.45 -6.37 -17.22
C ARG A 135 7.11 -7.79 -17.65
N SER A 136 7.40 -8.78 -16.81
CA SER A 136 7.17 -10.21 -17.08
C SER A 136 5.99 -10.81 -16.32
N VAL A 137 5.55 -10.20 -15.21
CA VAL A 137 4.42 -10.65 -14.38
C VAL A 137 3.23 -9.70 -14.59
N GLY A 138 2.30 -10.11 -15.44
CA GLY A 138 1.16 -9.27 -15.88
C GLY A 138 0.25 -8.83 -14.73
N GLU A 139 0.14 -9.67 -13.70
CA GLU A 139 -0.66 -9.48 -12.50
C GLU A 139 -0.24 -8.24 -11.69
N LEU A 140 1.02 -7.81 -11.81
CA LEU A 140 1.55 -6.63 -11.11
C LEU A 140 1.25 -5.32 -11.81
N ARG A 141 0.98 -5.34 -13.13
CA ARG A 141 0.99 -4.14 -13.98
C ARG A 141 -0.04 -3.09 -13.57
N ASN A 142 -1.16 -3.52 -12.98
CA ASN A 142 -2.25 -2.63 -12.57
C ASN A 142 -2.15 -2.17 -11.12
N ILE A 143 -1.20 -2.68 -10.34
CA ILE A 143 -0.99 -2.24 -8.97
C ILE A 143 -0.50 -0.79 -8.98
N VAL A 144 -1.27 0.07 -8.34
CA VAL A 144 -0.93 1.45 -7.99
C VAL A 144 -0.10 1.41 -6.72
N TRP A 145 1.09 1.99 -6.76
CA TRP A 145 1.94 2.15 -5.58
C TRP A 145 2.07 3.64 -5.24
N VAL A 146 1.86 3.97 -3.97
CA VAL A 146 1.94 5.35 -3.49
C VAL A 146 2.78 5.40 -2.24
N ASN A 147 3.76 6.30 -2.23
CA ASN A 147 4.54 6.64 -1.05
C ASN A 147 4.09 7.99 -0.48
N PRO A 148 3.55 8.03 0.75
CA PRO A 148 3.18 9.28 1.43
C PRO A 148 4.32 10.31 1.55
N GLU A 149 5.58 9.89 1.52
CA GLU A 149 6.75 10.77 1.59
C GLU A 149 7.18 11.35 0.24
N ALA A 150 6.68 10.81 -0.89
CA ALA A 150 7.02 11.28 -2.22
C ALA A 150 6.27 12.59 -2.56
N VAL A 151 6.80 13.71 -2.06
CA VAL A 151 6.17 15.05 -2.18
C VAL A 151 5.88 15.43 -3.63
N ASP A 152 6.79 15.12 -4.55
CA ASP A 152 6.63 15.43 -5.98
C ASP A 152 5.48 14.64 -6.62
N GLU A 153 5.13 13.49 -6.06
CA GLU A 153 3.96 12.73 -6.48
C GLU A 153 2.67 13.29 -5.88
N ARG A 154 2.69 14.25 -4.95
CA ARG A 154 1.49 14.88 -4.36
C ARG A 154 0.43 13.86 -3.87
N PRO A 155 0.78 12.92 -2.97
CA PRO A 155 -0.08 11.80 -2.60
C PRO A 155 -1.41 12.21 -1.95
N ILE A 156 -1.45 13.28 -1.15
CA ILE A 156 -2.70 13.78 -0.55
C ILE A 156 -3.65 14.35 -1.61
N SER A 157 -3.14 15.16 -2.55
CA SER A 157 -3.94 15.69 -3.65
C SER A 157 -4.53 14.55 -4.50
N TRP A 158 -3.77 13.48 -4.72
CA TRP A 158 -4.26 12.29 -5.39
C TRP A 158 -5.41 11.60 -4.62
N LEU A 159 -5.31 11.48 -3.28
CA LEU A 159 -6.42 10.98 -2.45
C LEU A 159 -7.67 11.87 -2.59
N GLU A 160 -7.50 13.20 -2.47
CA GLU A 160 -8.60 14.17 -2.56
C GLU A 160 -9.32 14.10 -3.91
N ASN A 161 -8.58 13.76 -4.97
CA ASN A 161 -9.10 13.53 -6.32
C ASN A 161 -9.71 12.13 -6.53
N GLY A 162 -9.93 11.38 -5.44
CA GLY A 162 -10.64 10.11 -5.42
C GLY A 162 -9.74 8.89 -5.63
N ALA A 163 -8.43 9.04 -5.39
CA ALA A 163 -7.44 7.96 -5.45
C ALA A 163 -7.55 7.15 -6.76
N LYS A 164 -7.59 7.85 -7.89
CA LYS A 164 -7.77 7.22 -9.21
C LYS A 164 -6.47 6.54 -9.66
N PRO A 165 -6.52 5.36 -10.29
CA PRO A 165 -5.33 4.72 -10.83
C PRO A 165 -4.69 5.53 -11.96
N GLU A 166 -3.62 6.28 -11.63
CA GLU A 166 -2.83 7.07 -12.57
C GLU A 166 -1.75 6.21 -13.20
N LYS A 167 -1.47 6.41 -14.50
CA LYS A 167 -0.44 5.63 -15.20
C LYS A 167 0.90 5.71 -14.47
N GLY A 168 1.40 6.90 -14.14
CA GLY A 168 2.72 7.07 -13.49
C GLY A 168 2.88 6.44 -12.10
N ARG A 169 1.79 6.01 -11.45
CA ARG A 169 1.83 5.31 -10.16
C ARG A 169 1.76 3.80 -10.29
N ARG A 170 1.46 3.27 -11.49
CA ARG A 170 1.33 1.84 -11.69
C ARG A 170 2.70 1.20 -11.78
N LEU A 171 2.88 0.04 -11.18
CA LEU A 171 4.13 -0.71 -11.30
C LEU A 171 4.47 -1.05 -12.77
N GLY A 172 3.45 -1.25 -13.61
CA GLY A 172 3.63 -1.53 -15.03
C GLY A 172 3.88 -0.32 -15.93
N SER A 173 4.00 0.91 -15.41
CA SER A 173 4.19 2.11 -16.25
C SER A 173 5.65 2.42 -16.59
N GLY A 174 6.60 1.62 -16.07
CA GLY A 174 7.99 1.69 -16.49
C GLY A 174 8.11 1.40 -17.98
N SER A 175 8.36 2.46 -18.76
CA SER A 175 8.70 2.36 -20.17
C SER A 175 10.15 1.89 -20.27
N GLY A 176 10.41 0.82 -21.01
CA GLY A 176 11.76 0.41 -21.47
C GLY A 176 12.77 0.14 -20.36
#